data_AF-A0A538D879-F1
#
_entry.id   AF-A0A538D879-F1
#
_cell.length_a   1.000
_cell.length_b   1.000
_cell.length_c   1.000
_cell.angle_alpha   90.00
_cell.angle_beta   90.00
_cell.angle_gamma   90.00
#
_symmetry.space_group_name_H-M   'P 1'
#
loop_
_entity.id
_entity.type
_entity.pdbx_description
1 polymer ?
#
loop_
_entity_poly.entity_id
_entity_poly.type
_entity_poly.pdbx_seq_one_letter_code
_entity_poly.pdbx_strand_id
1 'polypeptide(L)'
;MSATIGPVPRFATATVTELARIGLFQELPGEVLTKLAHNMRRADVAPGDPIVLEGEEGDHFYVILRGLVAVSNQGGLGPRRMLRPGDYFGEVALTMHVPRTASVTALVPTTLASCDKETFDEFVRPLFADDQAPSGGSGEDG
;
A
#
# COMPACT_ATOMS: atom_id res chain seq x y z
N MET A 1 22.92 -6.59 -33.90
CA MET A 1 22.45 -7.07 -32.58
C MET A 1 21.54 -5.99 -32.02
N SER A 2 20.21 -6.15 -32.13
CA SER A 2 19.27 -5.15 -31.59
C SER A 2 19.02 -5.43 -30.12
N ALA A 3 19.33 -4.47 -29.26
CA ALA A 3 18.86 -4.46 -27.89
C ALA A 3 17.34 -4.26 -27.91
N THR A 4 16.59 -5.24 -27.41
CA THR A 4 15.16 -5.10 -27.13
C THR A 4 15.03 -4.10 -25.99
N ILE A 5 14.62 -2.88 -26.29
CA ILE A 5 14.16 -1.92 -25.29
C ILE A 5 12.91 -2.56 -24.67
N GLY A 6 13.04 -3.09 -23.44
CA GLY A 6 11.91 -3.57 -22.66
C GLY A 6 10.85 -2.47 -22.52
N PRO A 7 9.59 -2.82 -22.23
CA PRO A 7 8.53 -1.83 -22.10
C PRO A 7 8.94 -0.78 -21.06
N VAL A 8 9.06 0.48 -21.50
CA VAL A 8 9.27 1.62 -20.61
C VAL A 8 8.09 1.67 -19.65
N PRO A 9 8.29 1.56 -18.32
CA PRO A 9 7.20 1.67 -17.36
C PRO A 9 6.49 3.00 -17.58
N ARG A 10 5.21 2.97 -18.00
CA ARG A 10 4.39 4.17 -18.10
C ARG A 10 3.98 4.53 -16.69
N PHE A 11 4.75 5.39 -16.02
CA PHE A 11 4.36 5.98 -14.76
C PHE A 11 3.11 6.85 -14.98
N ALA A 12 1.94 6.27 -14.74
CA ALA A 12 0.68 7.00 -14.68
C ALA A 12 0.40 7.33 -13.21
N THR A 13 -0.16 8.51 -12.91
CA THR A 13 -0.70 8.79 -11.59
C THR A 13 -1.93 7.93 -11.32
N ALA A 14 -2.20 7.64 -10.05
CA ALA A 14 -3.49 7.09 -9.67
C ALA A 14 -4.61 8.10 -9.98
N THR A 15 -5.81 7.62 -10.26
CA THR A 15 -6.98 8.48 -10.41
C THR A 15 -7.78 8.56 -9.11
N VAL A 16 -8.44 9.69 -8.89
CA VAL A 16 -9.37 9.86 -7.75
C VAL A 16 -10.44 8.76 -7.77
N THR A 17 -10.96 8.40 -8.95
CA THR A 17 -11.97 7.34 -9.10
C THR A 17 -11.46 5.95 -8.68
N GLU A 18 -10.18 5.65 -8.90
CA GLU A 18 -9.57 4.39 -8.44
C GLU A 18 -9.41 4.40 -6.92
N LEU A 19 -8.86 5.48 -6.36
CA LEU A 19 -8.64 5.58 -4.91
C LEU A 19 -9.94 5.67 -4.12
N ALA A 20 -10.98 6.32 -4.67
CA ALA A 20 -12.33 6.38 -4.12
C ALA A 20 -13.07 5.04 -4.10
N ARG A 21 -12.45 3.92 -4.50
CA ARG A 21 -13.00 2.56 -4.30
C ARG A 21 -12.29 1.80 -3.20
N ILE A 22 -11.18 2.33 -2.69
CA ILE A 22 -10.41 1.74 -1.60
C ILE A 22 -11.10 2.14 -0.30
N GLY A 23 -11.46 1.14 0.51
CA GLY A 23 -12.16 1.36 1.78
C GLY A 23 -11.39 2.32 2.70
N LEU A 24 -10.07 2.16 2.77
CA LEU A 24 -9.16 3.01 3.57
C LEU A 24 -9.31 4.50 3.22
N PHE A 25 -9.58 4.85 1.97
CA PHE A 25 -9.57 6.24 1.49
C PHE A 25 -10.96 6.88 1.42
N GLN A 26 -12.02 6.17 1.83
CA GLN A 26 -13.39 6.73 1.81
C GLN A 26 -13.57 7.92 2.77
N GLU A 27 -12.79 7.96 3.84
CA GLU A 27 -12.88 8.98 4.89
C GLU A 27 -12.13 10.27 4.52
N LEU A 28 -11.36 10.25 3.43
CA LEU A 28 -10.60 11.41 2.98
C LEU A 28 -11.51 12.44 2.30
N PRO A 29 -11.42 13.74 2.67
CA PRO A 29 -12.07 14.81 1.91
C PRO A 29 -11.62 14.81 0.45
N GLY A 30 -12.51 15.18 -0.48
CA GLY A 30 -12.23 15.09 -1.92
C GLY A 30 -10.97 15.84 -2.37
N GLU A 31 -10.65 16.98 -1.76
CA GLU A 31 -9.40 17.71 -2.02
C GLU A 31 -8.16 16.93 -1.57
N VAL A 32 -8.24 16.27 -0.41
CA VAL A 32 -7.14 15.44 0.14
C VAL A 32 -6.95 14.20 -0.73
N LEU A 33 -8.04 13.54 -1.12
CA LEU A 33 -8.00 12.39 -2.03
C LEU A 33 -7.39 12.76 -3.40
N THR A 34 -7.67 13.97 -3.89
CA THR A 34 -7.07 14.49 -5.13
C THR A 34 -5.56 14.69 -4.99
N LYS A 35 -5.11 15.27 -3.88
CA LYS A 35 -3.67 15.42 -3.59
C LYS A 35 -2.99 14.07 -3.48
N LEU A 36 -3.58 13.13 -2.74
CA LEU A 36 -3.07 11.76 -2.62
C LEU A 36 -2.96 11.09 -4.00
N ALA A 37 -4.00 11.17 -4.84
CA ALA A 37 -3.98 10.60 -6.19
C ALA A 37 -2.83 11.14 -7.07
N HIS A 38 -2.53 12.45 -6.98
CA HIS A 38 -1.40 13.06 -7.69
C HIS A 38 -0.03 12.57 -7.20
N ASN A 39 0.09 12.25 -5.92
CA ASN A 39 1.33 11.76 -5.32
C ASN A 39 1.48 10.23 -5.38
N MET A 40 0.44 9.51 -5.82
CA MET A 40 0.51 8.07 -6.03
C MET A 40 0.92 7.70 -7.47
N ARG A 41 1.82 6.73 -7.60
CA ARG A 41 2.28 6.18 -8.88
C ARG A 41 1.66 4.82 -9.14
N ARG A 42 1.12 4.63 -10.35
CA ARG A 42 0.62 3.34 -10.81
C ARG A 42 1.76 2.49 -11.36
N ALA A 43 1.72 1.20 -11.06
CA ALA A 43 2.62 0.21 -11.60
C ALA A 43 1.85 -1.07 -11.96
N ASP A 44 2.17 -1.64 -13.12
CA ASP A 44 1.69 -2.96 -13.54
C ASP A 44 2.79 -4.00 -13.26
N VAL A 45 2.40 -5.13 -12.67
CA VAL A 45 3.27 -6.21 -12.22
C VAL A 45 2.81 -7.52 -12.85
N ALA A 46 3.74 -8.27 -13.44
CA ALA A 46 3.42 -9.53 -14.09
C ALA A 46 3.20 -10.66 -13.06
N PRO A 47 2.45 -11.72 -13.40
CA PRO A 47 2.32 -12.90 -12.55
C PRO A 47 3.68 -13.51 -12.23
N GLY A 48 3.92 -13.84 -10.96
CA GLY A 48 5.16 -14.41 -10.45
C GLY A 48 6.20 -13.38 -10.03
N ASP A 49 6.06 -12.11 -10.42
CA ASP A 49 7.03 -11.09 -10.06
C ASP A 49 6.88 -10.65 -8.60
N PRO A 50 8.00 -10.50 -7.85
CA PRO A 50 7.98 -9.94 -6.52
C PRO A 50 7.68 -8.43 -6.59
N ILE A 51 6.86 -7.97 -5.65
CA ILE A 51 6.52 -6.55 -5.48
C ILE A 51 7.38 -5.93 -4.38
N VAL A 52 7.54 -6.64 -3.27
CA VAL A 52 8.50 -6.35 -2.20
C VAL A 52 9.06 -7.66 -1.66
N LEU A 53 10.30 -7.64 -1.18
CA LEU A 53 10.89 -8.80 -0.51
C LEU A 53 11.08 -8.53 0.98
N GLU A 54 10.86 -9.57 1.79
CA GLU A 54 11.17 -9.52 3.21
C GLU A 54 12.64 -9.20 3.46
N GLY A 55 12.90 -8.41 4.50
CA GLY A 55 14.23 -7.99 4.90
C GLY A 55 14.78 -6.80 4.11
N GLU A 56 14.14 -6.39 3.01
CA GLU A 56 14.49 -5.15 2.31
C GLU A 56 14.02 -3.92 3.08
N GLU A 57 14.65 -2.77 2.82
CA GLU A 57 14.16 -1.51 3.34
C GLU A 57 12.77 -1.20 2.78
N GLY A 58 11.86 -0.78 3.67
CA GLY A 58 10.51 -0.40 3.29
C GLY A 58 10.35 1.11 3.23
N ASP A 59 10.24 1.65 2.01
CA ASP A 59 10.16 3.08 1.72
C ASP A 59 8.82 3.50 1.10
N HIS A 60 8.04 2.55 0.58
CA HIS A 60 6.74 2.78 -0.05
C HIS A 60 5.57 2.05 0.64
N PHE A 61 4.40 2.64 0.52
CA PHE A 61 3.09 2.04 0.79
C PHE A 61 2.40 1.68 -0.53
N TYR A 62 1.60 0.61 -0.53
CA TYR A 62 0.96 0.08 -1.74
C TYR A 62 -0.52 -0.21 -1.53
N VAL A 63 -1.34 0.10 -2.54
CA VAL A 63 -2.74 -0.34 -2.65
C VAL A 63 -2.94 -1.15 -3.92
N ILE A 64 -3.79 -2.17 -3.84
CA ILE A 64 -4.11 -3.04 -4.97
C ILE A 64 -5.32 -2.46 -5.71
N LEU A 65 -5.09 -1.99 -6.95
CA LEU A 65 -6.15 -1.48 -7.81
C LEU A 65 -6.84 -2.61 -8.58
N ARG A 66 -6.06 -3.62 -8.99
CA ARG A 66 -6.52 -4.79 -9.73
C ARG A 66 -5.55 -5.95 -9.52
N GLY A 67 -6.05 -7.18 -9.50
CA GLY A 67 -5.23 -8.39 -9.46
C GLY A 67 -5.40 -9.18 -8.18
N LEU A 68 -4.38 -9.98 -7.86
CA LEU A 68 -4.34 -10.85 -6.69
C LEU A 68 -2.86 -11.05 -6.34
N VAL A 69 -2.50 -10.81 -5.09
CA VAL A 69 -1.12 -10.96 -4.61
C VAL A 69 -1.08 -11.89 -3.40
N ALA A 70 0.04 -12.56 -3.21
CA ALA A 70 0.31 -13.41 -2.06
C ALA A 70 1.34 -12.75 -1.15
N VAL A 71 1.08 -12.79 0.15
CA VAL A 71 2.01 -12.37 1.21
C VAL A 71 2.64 -13.63 1.82
N SER A 72 3.95 -13.66 1.93
CA SER A 72 4.71 -14.79 2.47
C SER A 72 5.85 -14.32 3.35
N ASN A 73 6.22 -15.12 4.36
CA ASN A 73 7.35 -14.84 5.25
C ASN A 73 8.40 -15.95 5.09
N GLN A 74 9.68 -15.62 5.20
CA GLN A 74 10.76 -16.59 5.26
C GLN A 74 10.56 -17.51 6.46
N GLY A 75 10.55 -18.82 6.22
CA GLY A 75 10.31 -19.85 7.24
C GLY A 75 8.85 -20.30 7.39
N GLY A 76 7.89 -19.70 6.68
CA GLY A 76 6.51 -20.19 6.60
C GLY A 76 6.31 -21.21 5.49
N LEU A 77 5.58 -22.30 5.75
CA LEU A 77 5.11 -23.23 4.71
C LEU A 77 3.94 -22.59 3.95
N GLY A 78 4.25 -21.78 2.93
CA GLY A 78 3.28 -21.21 1.98
C GLY A 78 2.82 -19.76 2.28
N PRO A 79 1.95 -19.20 1.42
CA PRO A 79 1.47 -17.82 1.57
C PRO A 79 0.58 -17.69 2.82
N ARG A 80 0.90 -16.71 3.66
CA ARG A 80 0.19 -16.42 4.90
C ARG A 80 -1.17 -15.78 4.63
N ARG A 81 -1.25 -14.97 3.57
CA ARG A 81 -2.47 -14.23 3.21
C ARG A 81 -2.48 -13.91 1.71
N MET A 82 -3.67 -13.87 1.12
CA MET A 82 -3.90 -13.32 -0.21
C MET A 82 -4.55 -11.95 -0.07
N LEU A 83 -4.10 -10.98 -0.87
CA LEU A 83 -4.66 -9.62 -0.92
C LEU A 83 -5.26 -9.36 -2.30
N ARG A 84 -6.40 -8.66 -2.31
CA ARG A 84 -7.30 -8.43 -3.44
C ARG A 84 -7.47 -6.93 -3.71
N PRO A 85 -8.14 -6.53 -4.80
CA PRO A 85 -8.39 -5.11 -5.06
C PRO A 85 -9.12 -4.45 -3.88
N GLY A 86 -8.63 -3.29 -3.45
CA GLY A 86 -9.09 -2.64 -2.22
C GLY A 86 -8.19 -2.88 -1.00
N ASP A 87 -7.42 -3.97 -0.98
CA ASP A 87 -6.44 -4.23 0.07
C ASP A 87 -5.16 -3.42 -0.15
N TYR A 88 -4.36 -3.31 0.91
CA TYR A 88 -3.10 -2.56 0.95
C TYR A 88 -2.03 -3.33 1.72
N PHE A 89 -0.77 -2.90 1.57
CA PHE A 89 0.36 -3.44 2.33
C PHE A 89 1.53 -2.44 2.36
N GLY A 90 2.49 -2.71 3.25
CA GLY A 90 3.74 -1.95 3.39
C GLY A 90 3.73 -0.89 4.49
N GLU A 91 2.60 -0.73 5.18
CA GLU A 91 2.37 0.18 6.29
C GLU A 91 3.22 -0.14 7.52
N VAL A 92 3.49 -1.43 7.77
CA VAL A 92 4.24 -1.87 8.96
C VAL A 92 5.68 -1.34 8.93
N ALA A 93 6.35 -1.49 7.79
CA ALA A 93 7.75 -1.06 7.64
C ALA A 93 7.89 0.46 7.82
N LEU A 94 6.94 1.24 7.28
CA LEU A 94 6.91 2.70 7.39
C LEU A 94 6.58 3.19 8.80
N THR A 95 5.69 2.49 9.51
CA THR A 95 5.20 2.88 10.83
C THR A 95 6.21 2.53 11.91
N MET A 96 6.74 1.30 11.87
CA MET A 96 7.64 0.76 12.88
C MET A 96 9.12 1.04 12.59
N HIS A 97 9.44 1.61 11.41
CA HIS A 97 10.82 1.87 10.97
C HIS A 97 11.68 0.60 10.98
N VAL A 98 11.11 -0.48 10.44
CA VAL A 98 11.74 -1.80 10.33
C VAL A 98 11.79 -2.24 8.87
N PRO A 99 12.69 -3.18 8.49
CA PRO A 99 12.64 -3.80 7.19
C PRO A 99 11.28 -4.45 6.88
N ARG A 100 11.02 -4.72 5.60
CA ARG A 100 9.82 -5.44 5.15
C ARG A 100 9.68 -6.74 5.94
N THR A 101 8.53 -6.92 6.59
CA THR A 101 8.26 -8.07 7.47
C THR A 101 7.76 -9.31 6.73
N ALA A 102 7.50 -9.17 5.43
CA ALA A 102 7.04 -10.22 4.53
C ALA A 102 7.35 -9.84 3.08
N SER A 103 7.48 -10.85 2.23
CA SER A 103 7.49 -10.68 0.77
C SER A 103 6.06 -10.64 0.24
N VAL A 104 5.87 -9.90 -0.85
CA VAL A 104 4.59 -9.85 -1.58
C VAL A 104 4.86 -10.16 -3.05
N THR A 105 4.11 -11.08 -3.63
CA THR A 105 4.29 -11.54 -5.03
C THR A 105 2.96 -11.50 -5.77
N ALA A 106 2.97 -11.03 -7.01
CA ALA A 106 1.79 -11.05 -7.86
C ALA A 106 1.45 -12.49 -8.29
N LEU A 107 0.20 -12.93 -8.08
CA LEU A 107 -0.28 -14.24 -8.54
C LEU A 107 -0.90 -14.18 -9.94
N VAL A 108 -1.39 -13.01 -10.32
CA VAL A 108 -2.01 -12.70 -11.62
C VAL A 108 -1.55 -11.31 -12.08
N PRO A 109 -1.84 -10.86 -13.32
CA PRO A 109 -1.47 -9.52 -13.74
C PRO A 109 -2.11 -8.49 -12.81
N THR A 110 -1.26 -7.73 -12.11
CA THR A 110 -1.66 -6.89 -10.97
C THR A 110 -1.32 -5.44 -11.26
N THR A 111 -2.24 -4.54 -10.95
CA THR A 111 -2.02 -3.09 -11.01
C THR A 111 -2.07 -2.55 -9.59
N LEU A 112 -1.03 -1.81 -9.22
CA LEU A 112 -0.88 -1.19 -7.91
C LEU A 112 -0.88 0.33 -8.05
N ALA A 113 -1.20 1.03 -6.96
CA ALA A 113 -0.77 2.40 -6.75
C ALA A 113 0.11 2.45 -5.50
N SER A 114 1.20 3.22 -5.55
CA SER A 114 2.13 3.37 -4.43
C SER A 114 2.48 4.83 -4.17
N CYS A 115 2.85 5.13 -2.92
CA CYS A 115 3.44 6.40 -2.54
C CYS A 115 4.63 6.19 -1.61
N ASP A 116 5.49 7.18 -1.53
CA ASP A 116 6.65 7.20 -0.64
C ASP A 116 6.25 7.46 0.82
N LYS A 117 7.24 7.38 1.71
CA LYS A 117 7.08 7.62 3.14
C LYS A 117 6.52 9.00 3.48
N GLU A 118 6.96 10.05 2.79
CA GLU A 118 6.50 11.42 3.06
C GLU A 118 5.01 11.56 2.76
N THR A 119 4.59 11.10 1.58
CA THR A 119 3.17 11.08 1.18
C THR A 119 2.35 10.18 2.12
N PHE A 120 2.89 9.03 2.52
CA PHE A 120 2.23 8.13 3.48
C PHE A 120 2.02 8.82 4.83
N ASP A 121 3.07 9.42 5.40
CA ASP A 121 3.00 10.09 6.71
C ASP A 121 2.03 11.29 6.68
N GLU A 122 1.95 12.03 5.56
CA GLU A 122 1.04 13.17 5.42
C GLU A 122 -0.44 12.75 5.27
N PHE A 123 -0.74 11.78 4.39
CA PHE A 123 -2.12 11.52 3.96
C PHE A 123 -2.72 10.21 4.46
N VAL A 124 -1.89 9.18 4.65
CA VAL A 124 -2.35 7.80 4.87
C VAL A 124 -2.21 7.40 6.33
N ARG A 125 -1.09 7.76 6.97
CA ARG A 125 -0.83 7.47 8.38
C ARG A 125 -1.90 7.99 9.34
N PRO A 126 -2.46 9.20 9.18
CA PRO A 126 -3.51 9.69 10.07
C PRO A 126 -4.76 8.80 10.11
N LEU A 127 -5.05 8.07 9.02
CA LEU A 127 -6.21 7.17 8.92
C LEU A 127 -6.10 5.93 9.82
N PHE A 128 -4.92 5.63 10.35
CA PHE A 128 -4.72 4.55 11.31
C PHE A 128 -4.75 5.03 12.77
N ALA A 129 -4.82 6.34 13.01
CA ALA A 129 -4.68 6.92 14.35
C ALA A 129 -6.01 7.06 15.12
N ASP A 130 -7.16 6.95 14.45
CA ASP A 130 -8.47 7.27 15.05
C ASP A 130 -9.07 6.18 15.96
N ASP A 131 -8.39 5.04 16.17
CA ASP A 131 -8.84 3.99 17.10
C ASP A 131 -8.30 4.16 18.54
N GLN A 132 -7.64 5.29 18.84
CA GLN A 132 -7.20 5.67 20.19
C GLN A 132 -7.63 7.09 20.56
N ALA A 133 -8.94 7.35 20.56
CA ALA A 133 -9.45 8.39 21.44
C ALA A 133 -9.29 7.88 22.89
N PRO A 134 -8.61 8.60 23.81
CA PRO A 134 -8.72 8.29 25.21
C PRO A 134 -10.19 8.46 25.59
N SER A 135 -10.86 7.37 25.95
CA SER A 135 -12.15 7.42 26.63
C SER A 135 -11.98 8.32 27.85
N GLY A 136 -12.44 9.57 27.71
CA GLY A 136 -12.24 10.64 28.66
C GLY A 136 -12.77 10.27 30.04
N GLY A 137 -12.07 10.80 31.04
CA GLY A 137 -12.32 10.55 32.45
C GLY A 137 -13.77 10.76 32.84
N SER A 138 -14.30 9.79 33.56
CA SER A 138 -15.33 10.06 34.56
C SER A 138 -14.56 10.36 35.85
N GLY A 139 -14.47 11.63 36.22
CA GLY A 139 -14.06 12.00 37.56
C GLY A 139 -15.02 11.35 38.55
N GLU A 140 -14.47 10.53 39.44
CA GLU A 140 -15.15 10.13 40.66
C GLU A 140 -15.14 11.34 41.60
N ASP A 141 -16.15 12.20 41.47
CA ASP A 141 -16.66 12.99 42.60
C ASP A 141 -17.57 12.07 43.42
N GLY A 142 -17.20 11.79 44.67
CA GLY A 142 -17.98 10.99 45.62
C GLY A 142 -17.23 10.66 46.89
#